data_AF-A0A3E1HN27-F1
#
_entry.id   AF-A0A3E1HN27-F1
#
_cell.length_a   1.000
_cell.length_b   1.000
_cell.length_c   1.000
_cell.angle_alpha   90.00
_cell.angle_beta   90.00
_cell.angle_gamma   90.00
#
_symmetry.space_group_name_H-M   'P 1'
#
loop_
_entity.id
_entity.type
_entity.pdbx_description
1 polymer ?
#
loop_
_entity_poly.entity_id
_entity_poly.type
_entity_poly.pdbx_seq_one_letter_code
_entity_poly.pdbx_strand_id
1 'polypeptide(L)'
;MDKLIITGGARLDGEIRISGAKNSALPILAATLLCDGPVTVANLPHLHDITTMIELFGRMGIEPVIDEKLAVEIDPRTIKTLIAPYELVKTMRASILVLGPMVARFGEAEVALPGGCAIGSRPVDLHIRGLEAMGAVIDVEGGYIKAKAPEGGLRGANFFFDTVSVTGTENIMMAAALAKGRSVLQNAAREPEVVDLANFLNAMGAKVSGAGTDTITIDGVERLHTATYKVMPDRIETGTYLVAAAVTGGRVKVKDTDPTILEAVLEKLKEAGAEITTGEDWIELNMHGKRPKAVNVRTAPYPAFPTDMQAQFISLNAIAEGTGAVIETIFENRFMHVYELHRMGAKIQVEGNTAIVTGIDKLKGAPVMATDLRASASLVISALCAEGDTLIDRIYHIDRGYECIEEKLQMLGAKIRRVPG
;
A
#
# COMPACT_ATOMS: atom_id res chain seq x y z
N MET A 1 6.29 -12.55 -21.03
CA MET A 1 5.82 -11.95 -19.76
C MET A 1 5.03 -13.00 -19.00
N ASP A 2 5.33 -13.16 -17.72
CA ASP A 2 4.74 -14.20 -16.88
C ASP A 2 3.22 -14.05 -16.72
N LYS A 3 2.56 -15.17 -16.45
CA LYS A 3 1.11 -15.30 -16.27
C LYS A 3 0.79 -16.17 -15.05
N LEU A 4 -0.42 -16.04 -14.51
CA LEU A 4 -0.97 -16.99 -13.54
C LEU A 4 -2.09 -17.78 -14.20
N ILE A 5 -2.06 -19.10 -14.05
CA ILE A 5 -3.20 -19.96 -14.41
C ILE A 5 -3.76 -20.62 -13.15
N ILE A 6 -5.07 -20.47 -12.97
CA ILE A 6 -5.80 -20.86 -11.76
C ILE A 6 -6.98 -21.74 -12.17
N THR A 7 -7.08 -22.92 -11.55
CA THR A 7 -8.25 -23.80 -11.67
C THR A 7 -9.13 -23.65 -10.44
N GLY A 8 -10.32 -23.07 -10.59
CA GLY A 8 -11.19 -22.79 -9.45
C GLY A 8 -11.93 -24.01 -8.89
N GLY A 9 -12.62 -23.79 -7.77
CA GLY A 9 -13.47 -24.77 -7.09
C GLY A 9 -12.83 -25.46 -5.88
N ALA A 10 -11.55 -25.21 -5.60
CA ALA A 10 -10.91 -25.66 -4.36
C ALA A 10 -11.34 -24.77 -3.18
N ARG A 11 -11.66 -25.38 -2.04
CA ARG A 11 -11.87 -24.67 -0.77
C ARG A 11 -10.52 -24.45 -0.11
N LEU A 12 -10.21 -23.22 0.28
CA LEU A 12 -8.96 -22.93 0.98
C LEU A 12 -9.02 -23.48 2.41
N ASP A 13 -7.92 -24.09 2.85
CA ASP A 13 -7.73 -24.55 4.21
C ASP A 13 -6.23 -24.53 4.55
N GLY A 14 -5.85 -23.80 5.58
CA GLY A 14 -4.47 -23.76 6.05
C GLY A 14 -4.12 -22.48 6.81
N GLU A 15 -2.82 -22.23 6.88
CA GLU A 15 -2.26 -21.08 7.58
C GLU A 15 -1.06 -20.51 6.82
N ILE A 16 -0.88 -19.20 6.88
CA ILE A 16 0.20 -18.47 6.22
C ILE A 16 0.71 -17.34 7.13
N ARG A 17 1.94 -16.87 6.87
CA ARG A 17 2.51 -15.68 7.52
C ARG A 17 2.34 -14.47 6.60
N ILE A 18 1.96 -13.36 7.21
CA ILE A 18 1.82 -12.07 6.54
C ILE A 18 3.17 -11.38 6.48
N SER A 19 3.48 -10.79 5.32
CA SER A 19 4.69 -10.04 5.07
C SER A 19 4.59 -8.63 5.67
N GLY A 20 5.71 -7.91 5.74
CA GLY A 20 5.68 -6.51 6.13
C GLY A 20 4.90 -5.63 5.17
N ALA A 21 4.34 -4.55 5.72
CA ALA A 21 3.55 -3.57 5.00
C ALA A 21 4.39 -2.89 3.92
N LYS A 22 4.06 -3.14 2.66
CA LYS A 22 4.66 -2.45 1.52
C LYS A 22 4.58 -0.92 1.67
N ASN A 23 3.40 -0.43 2.06
CA ASN A 23 3.13 0.99 2.16
C ASN A 23 3.76 1.62 3.42
N SER A 24 4.26 0.84 4.37
CA SER A 24 5.12 1.34 5.46
C SER A 24 6.61 1.25 5.07
N ALA A 25 7.00 0.17 4.40
CA ALA A 25 8.36 -0.05 3.94
C ALA A 25 8.86 1.08 3.02
N LEU A 26 8.04 1.53 2.06
CA LEU A 26 8.45 2.61 1.14
C LEU A 26 8.78 3.94 1.84
N PRO A 27 7.91 4.52 2.70
CA PRO A 27 8.26 5.74 3.43
C PRO A 27 9.36 5.54 4.47
N ILE A 28 9.44 4.38 5.15
CA ILE A 28 10.53 4.08 6.08
C ILE A 28 11.88 4.01 5.35
N LEU A 29 11.93 3.35 4.19
CA LEU A 29 13.11 3.34 3.33
C LEU A 29 13.51 4.76 2.93
N ALA A 30 12.56 5.59 2.47
CA ALA A 30 12.84 7.00 2.15
C ALA A 30 13.34 7.80 3.36
N ALA A 31 12.80 7.56 4.55
CA ALA A 31 13.18 8.22 5.79
C ALA A 31 14.61 7.88 6.26
N THR A 32 15.21 6.78 5.78
CA THR A 32 16.64 6.50 6.05
C THR A 32 17.56 7.61 5.56
N LEU A 33 17.16 8.38 4.54
CA LEU A 33 17.89 9.56 4.04
C LEU A 33 18.09 10.65 5.09
N LEU A 34 17.26 10.69 6.13
CA LEU A 34 17.38 11.70 7.20
C LEU A 34 18.52 11.40 8.18
N CYS A 35 19.00 10.15 8.23
CA CYS A 35 19.95 9.70 9.23
C CYS A 35 21.38 10.21 8.96
N ASP A 36 22.20 10.33 10.01
CA ASP A 36 23.64 10.60 9.92
C ASP A 36 24.49 9.33 10.13
N GLY A 37 24.04 8.20 9.57
CA GLY A 37 24.71 6.90 9.68
C GLY A 37 23.86 5.75 9.11
N PRO A 38 24.37 4.51 9.15
CA PRO A 38 23.68 3.34 8.61
C PRO A 38 22.38 3.04 9.38
N VAL A 39 21.34 2.65 8.64
CA VAL A 39 20.04 2.26 9.17
C VAL A 39 19.64 0.92 8.59
N THR A 40 19.15 0.01 9.43
CA THR A 40 18.69 -1.32 9.01
C THR A 40 17.17 -1.41 9.07
N VAL A 41 16.54 -1.72 7.94
CA VAL A 41 15.10 -1.94 7.84
C VAL A 41 14.83 -3.42 7.60
N ALA A 42 14.10 -4.06 8.52
CA ALA A 42 13.79 -5.49 8.52
C ALA A 42 12.30 -5.76 8.26
N ASN A 43 11.98 -7.03 8.00
CA ASN A 43 10.62 -7.50 7.64
C ASN A 43 10.08 -6.90 6.34
N LEU A 44 10.97 -6.54 5.40
CA LEU A 44 10.55 -6.01 4.12
C LEU A 44 9.86 -7.10 3.28
N PRO A 45 8.74 -6.79 2.63
CA PRO A 45 8.12 -7.73 1.71
C PRO A 45 8.97 -7.89 0.44
N HIS A 46 9.12 -9.11 -0.06
CA HIS A 46 9.84 -9.37 -1.29
C HIS A 46 8.95 -9.09 -2.51
N LEU A 47 8.87 -7.81 -2.89
CA LEU A 47 8.05 -7.34 -4.01
C LEU A 47 8.75 -6.26 -4.84
N HIS A 48 8.26 -6.06 -6.06
CA HIS A 48 8.96 -5.25 -7.07
C HIS A 48 9.06 -3.76 -6.73
N ASP A 49 8.11 -3.19 -5.97
CA ASP A 49 8.21 -1.78 -5.54
C ASP A 49 9.33 -1.56 -4.50
N ILE A 50 9.68 -2.55 -3.65
CA ILE A 50 10.86 -2.48 -2.77
C ILE A 50 12.13 -2.51 -3.61
N THR A 51 12.17 -3.39 -4.62
CA THR A 51 13.29 -3.46 -5.59
C THR A 51 13.47 -2.10 -6.29
N THR A 52 12.37 -1.48 -6.74
CA THR A 52 12.40 -0.17 -7.40
C THR A 52 12.92 0.94 -6.47
N MET A 53 12.59 0.90 -5.17
CA MET A 53 13.11 1.86 -4.19
C MET A 53 14.63 1.66 -3.97
N ILE A 54 15.10 0.41 -3.92
CA ILE A 54 16.54 0.08 -3.83
C ILE A 54 17.28 0.55 -5.09
N GLU A 55 16.71 0.31 -6.29
CA GLU A 55 17.26 0.83 -7.54
C GLU A 55 17.33 2.36 -7.55
N LEU A 56 16.32 3.03 -6.99
CA LEU A 56 16.31 4.49 -6.84
C LEU A 56 17.47 4.98 -5.97
N PHE A 57 17.73 4.32 -4.84
CA PHE A 57 18.92 4.59 -4.02
C PHE A 57 20.22 4.42 -4.82
N GLY A 58 20.32 3.33 -5.58
CA GLY A 58 21.45 3.09 -6.49
C GLY A 58 21.69 4.23 -7.47
N ARG A 59 20.61 4.78 -8.07
CA ARG A 59 20.70 5.93 -8.99
C ARG A 59 21.13 7.23 -8.29
N MET A 60 20.85 7.38 -7.00
CA MET A 60 21.34 8.50 -6.18
C MET A 60 22.78 8.29 -5.69
N GLY A 61 23.36 7.11 -5.92
CA GLY A 61 24.73 6.75 -5.52
C GLY A 61 24.84 6.12 -4.13
N ILE A 62 23.73 5.69 -3.56
CA ILE A 62 23.68 4.89 -2.33
C ILE A 62 23.62 3.42 -2.73
N GLU A 63 24.42 2.57 -2.11
CA GLU A 63 24.43 1.11 -2.35
C GLU A 63 23.84 0.39 -1.13
N PRO A 64 22.53 0.10 -1.10
CA PRO A 64 21.93 -0.66 -0.01
C PRO A 64 22.50 -2.08 0.05
N VAL A 65 22.80 -2.57 1.25
CA VAL A 65 23.25 -3.94 1.48
C VAL A 65 22.04 -4.76 1.93
N ILE A 66 21.74 -5.84 1.20
CA ILE A 66 20.66 -6.77 1.55
C ILE A 66 21.28 -7.98 2.25
N ASP A 67 20.83 -8.28 3.46
CA ASP A 67 21.34 -9.41 4.24
C ASP A 67 20.61 -10.74 3.92
N GLU A 68 21.07 -11.84 4.51
CA GLU A 68 20.50 -13.19 4.32
C GLU A 68 19.03 -13.31 4.79
N LYS A 69 18.56 -12.38 5.62
CA LYS A 69 17.20 -12.33 6.17
C LYS A 69 16.33 -11.30 5.46
N LEU A 70 16.76 -10.80 4.30
CA LEU A 70 16.09 -9.76 3.52
C LEU A 70 15.92 -8.42 4.27
N ALA A 71 16.71 -8.18 5.33
CA ALA A 71 16.83 -6.84 5.88
C ALA A 71 17.76 -6.01 4.98
N VAL A 72 17.47 -4.72 4.89
CA VAL A 72 18.19 -3.79 4.02
C VAL A 72 18.88 -2.74 4.89
N GLU A 73 20.20 -2.69 4.82
CA GLU A 73 21.03 -1.66 5.44
C GLU A 73 21.31 -0.54 4.43
N ILE A 74 21.07 0.71 4.84
CA ILE A 74 21.23 1.91 4.01
C ILE A 74 22.13 2.89 4.74
N ASP A 75 23.24 3.31 4.09
CA ASP A 75 24.07 4.41 4.55
C ASP A 75 23.88 5.66 3.66
N PRO A 76 23.06 6.64 4.08
CA PRO A 76 22.73 7.81 3.26
C PRO A 76 23.91 8.77 3.08
N ARG A 77 25.00 8.63 3.87
CA ARG A 77 26.20 9.49 3.75
C ARG A 77 26.94 9.27 2.44
N THR A 78 26.65 8.17 1.76
CA THR A 78 27.28 7.80 0.49
C THR A 78 26.66 8.50 -0.73
N ILE A 79 25.50 9.15 -0.58
CA ILE A 79 24.74 9.80 -1.65
C ILE A 79 25.62 10.71 -2.52
N LYS A 80 25.40 10.66 -3.84
CA LYS A 80 26.18 11.39 -4.85
C LYS A 80 25.33 12.42 -5.60
N THR A 81 24.06 12.11 -5.82
CA THR A 81 23.16 12.94 -6.61
C THR A 81 21.83 13.07 -5.90
N LEU A 82 21.33 14.30 -5.76
CA LEU A 82 20.04 14.62 -5.13
C LEU A 82 18.88 14.61 -6.14
N ILE A 83 18.90 13.63 -7.05
CA ILE A 83 17.95 13.52 -8.16
C ILE A 83 17.25 12.16 -8.12
N ALA A 84 15.91 12.17 -8.09
CA ALA A 84 15.09 11.00 -8.35
C ALA A 84 14.62 11.00 -9.81
N PRO A 85 15.23 10.18 -10.70
CA PRO A 85 15.07 10.31 -12.14
C PRO A 85 13.69 9.83 -12.63
N TYR A 86 13.18 10.49 -13.68
CA TYR A 86 11.90 10.15 -14.32
C TYR A 86 11.78 8.68 -14.73
N GLU A 87 12.88 8.05 -15.15
CA GLU A 87 12.92 6.65 -15.58
C GLU A 87 12.38 5.67 -14.53
N LEU A 88 12.62 5.95 -13.24
CA LEU A 88 12.11 5.16 -12.12
C LEU A 88 10.80 5.72 -11.58
N VAL A 89 10.67 7.06 -11.46
CA VAL A 89 9.45 7.65 -10.90
C VAL A 89 8.22 7.34 -11.76
N LYS A 90 8.39 7.20 -13.08
CA LYS A 90 7.29 6.80 -13.99
C LYS A 90 6.79 5.37 -13.74
N THR A 91 7.63 4.48 -13.19
CA THR A 91 7.23 3.10 -12.87
C THR A 91 6.60 3.02 -11.48
N MET A 92 7.08 3.85 -10.55
CA MET A 92 6.59 3.91 -9.18
C MET A 92 6.46 5.36 -8.68
N ARG A 93 5.23 5.89 -8.72
CA ARG A 93 4.95 7.24 -8.20
C ARG A 93 5.31 7.45 -6.72
N ALA A 94 5.38 6.38 -5.93
CA ALA A 94 5.74 6.43 -4.52
C ALA A 94 7.20 6.88 -4.30
N SER A 95 8.03 6.89 -5.35
CA SER A 95 9.35 7.51 -5.34
C SER A 95 9.33 8.99 -4.94
N ILE A 96 8.18 9.69 -5.01
CA ILE A 96 8.05 11.05 -4.49
C ILE A 96 8.34 11.18 -2.98
N LEU A 97 8.26 10.08 -2.23
CA LEU A 97 8.54 10.07 -0.79
C LEU A 97 9.98 10.44 -0.44
N VAL A 98 10.92 10.38 -1.38
CA VAL A 98 12.29 10.87 -1.15
C VAL A 98 12.39 12.40 -1.13
N LEU A 99 11.40 13.13 -1.65
CA LEU A 99 11.45 14.59 -1.78
C LEU A 99 11.61 15.29 -0.43
N GLY A 100 10.72 15.03 0.51
CA GLY A 100 10.72 15.64 1.85
C GLY A 100 12.02 15.39 2.61
N PRO A 101 12.46 14.13 2.80
CA PRO A 101 13.69 13.85 3.52
C PRO A 101 14.95 14.36 2.80
N MET A 102 15.00 14.35 1.46
CA MET A 102 16.14 14.93 0.74
C MET A 102 16.24 16.44 0.93
N VAL A 103 15.14 17.17 0.77
CA VAL A 103 15.14 18.64 0.97
C VAL A 103 15.48 18.99 2.41
N ALA A 104 14.93 18.26 3.39
CA ALA A 104 15.18 18.54 4.79
C ALA A 104 16.62 18.24 5.24
N ARG A 105 17.22 17.15 4.73
CA ARG A 105 18.57 16.73 5.13
C ARG A 105 19.67 17.42 4.31
N PHE A 106 19.51 17.48 3.00
CA PHE A 106 20.55 17.92 2.06
C PHE A 106 20.32 19.34 1.53
N GLY A 107 19.18 19.96 1.86
CA GLY A 107 18.86 21.35 1.52
C GLY A 107 18.29 21.55 0.12
N GLU A 108 18.34 20.54 -0.75
CA GLU A 108 17.75 20.58 -2.09
C GLU A 108 17.42 19.17 -2.61
N ALA A 109 16.56 19.12 -3.62
CA ALA A 109 16.15 17.89 -4.29
C ALA A 109 15.57 18.19 -5.67
N GLU A 110 15.83 17.32 -6.65
CA GLU A 110 15.07 17.27 -7.89
C GLU A 110 14.37 15.92 -8.01
N VAL A 111 13.04 15.92 -7.98
CA VAL A 111 12.25 14.69 -8.08
C VAL A 111 11.31 14.79 -9.26
N ALA A 112 11.37 13.82 -10.17
CA ALA A 112 10.48 13.83 -11.32
C ALA A 112 9.01 13.89 -10.88
N LEU A 113 8.20 14.73 -11.53
CA LEU A 113 6.79 14.87 -11.24
C LEU A 113 6.05 13.59 -11.69
N PRO A 114 5.36 12.87 -10.80
CA PRO A 114 4.60 11.69 -11.21
C PRO A 114 3.52 12.06 -12.24
N GLY A 115 3.45 11.28 -13.32
CA GLY A 115 2.43 11.44 -14.36
C GLY A 115 1.06 10.83 -13.99
N GLY A 116 0.25 10.56 -15.01
CA GLY A 116 -1.06 9.93 -14.85
C GLY A 116 -0.98 8.50 -14.30
N CYS A 117 -1.99 8.11 -13.52
CA CYS A 117 -2.15 6.76 -12.99
C CYS A 117 -3.51 6.21 -13.43
N ALA A 118 -3.55 4.96 -13.91
CA ALA A 118 -4.79 4.32 -14.38
C ALA A 118 -5.87 4.18 -13.30
N ILE A 119 -5.50 4.33 -12.03
CA ILE A 119 -6.40 4.30 -10.87
C ILE A 119 -7.29 5.54 -10.80
N GLY A 120 -6.78 6.71 -11.18
CA GLY A 120 -7.50 7.98 -11.08
C GLY A 120 -6.59 9.20 -10.92
N SER A 121 -7.21 10.37 -10.73
CA SER A 121 -6.50 11.63 -10.47
C SER A 121 -5.80 11.55 -9.11
N ARG A 122 -4.51 11.86 -9.11
CA ARG A 122 -3.66 11.73 -7.93
C ARG A 122 -2.57 12.82 -7.95
N PRO A 123 -2.96 14.10 -7.82
CA PRO A 123 -2.01 15.21 -7.81
C PRO A 123 -1.11 15.13 -6.57
N VAL A 124 -0.02 15.89 -6.61
CA VAL A 124 0.98 15.97 -5.53
C VAL A 124 1.15 17.41 -5.04
N ASP A 125 0.17 18.27 -5.32
CA ASP A 125 0.14 19.69 -4.93
C ASP A 125 0.27 19.87 -3.42
N LEU A 126 -0.35 19.00 -2.61
CA LEU A 126 -0.23 19.03 -1.14
C LEU A 126 1.19 18.72 -0.65
N HIS A 127 1.98 17.95 -1.40
CA HIS A 127 3.39 17.73 -1.07
C HIS A 127 4.21 19.02 -1.30
N ILE A 128 3.95 19.69 -2.42
CA ILE A 128 4.64 20.94 -2.81
C ILE A 128 4.29 22.04 -1.82
N ARG A 129 2.99 22.31 -1.63
CA ARG A 129 2.49 23.36 -0.72
C ARG A 129 2.91 23.14 0.73
N GLY A 130 3.00 21.89 1.18
CA GLY A 130 3.49 21.57 2.51
C GLY A 130 4.96 21.95 2.72
N LEU A 131 5.83 21.68 1.74
CA LEU A 131 7.24 22.09 1.79
C LEU A 131 7.41 23.61 1.61
N GLU A 132 6.60 24.25 0.77
CA GLU A 132 6.57 25.71 0.62
C GLU A 132 6.18 26.40 1.94
N ALA A 133 5.21 25.84 2.67
CA ALA A 133 4.83 26.34 4.00
C ALA A 133 5.99 26.28 5.01
N MET A 134 6.92 25.33 4.83
CA MET A 134 8.16 25.21 5.61
C MET A 134 9.29 26.12 5.10
N GLY A 135 9.03 26.91 4.05
CA GLY A 135 9.93 27.90 3.47
C GLY A 135 10.74 27.41 2.27
N ALA A 136 10.48 26.21 1.74
CA ALA A 136 11.13 25.76 0.51
C ALA A 136 10.68 26.61 -0.69
N VAL A 137 11.59 26.88 -1.62
CA VAL A 137 11.28 27.42 -2.94
C VAL A 137 11.20 26.24 -3.90
N ILE A 138 10.07 26.08 -4.57
CA ILE A 138 9.82 24.97 -5.48
C ILE A 138 9.44 25.51 -6.85
N ASP A 139 10.07 24.99 -7.90
CA ASP A 139 9.69 25.22 -9.29
C ASP A 139 9.49 23.89 -10.01
N VAL A 140 8.62 23.88 -11.02
CA VAL A 140 8.37 22.70 -11.86
C VAL A 140 8.90 22.97 -13.26
N GLU A 141 10.12 22.51 -13.52
CA GLU A 141 10.82 22.73 -14.78
C GLU A 141 11.25 21.39 -15.39
N GLY A 142 11.03 21.21 -16.69
CA GLY A 142 11.47 20.00 -17.41
C GLY A 142 10.82 18.70 -16.92
N GLY A 143 9.66 18.78 -16.23
CA GLY A 143 9.00 17.63 -15.62
C GLY A 143 9.57 17.21 -14.27
N TYR A 144 10.42 18.03 -13.64
CA TYR A 144 10.95 17.81 -12.30
C TYR A 144 10.43 18.84 -11.32
N ILE A 145 10.13 18.39 -10.10
CA ILE A 145 9.95 19.23 -8.93
C ILE A 145 11.34 19.58 -8.42
N LYS A 146 11.79 20.81 -8.66
CA LYS A 146 13.07 21.33 -8.18
C LYS A 146 12.83 22.10 -6.89
N ALA A 147 13.22 21.52 -5.77
CA ALA A 147 12.95 22.06 -4.44
C ALA A 147 14.25 22.46 -3.76
N LYS A 148 14.26 23.66 -3.15
CA LYS A 148 15.40 24.17 -2.40
C LYS A 148 14.94 24.76 -1.06
N ALA A 149 15.55 24.30 0.03
CA ALA A 149 15.34 24.85 1.36
C ALA A 149 15.97 26.26 1.49
N PRO A 150 15.46 27.11 2.39
CA PRO A 150 16.05 28.42 2.63
C PRO A 150 17.40 28.29 3.37
N GLU A 151 18.12 29.41 3.48
CA GLU A 151 19.36 29.45 4.25
C GLU A 151 19.12 28.98 5.69
N GLY A 152 19.97 28.04 6.15
CA GLY A 152 19.85 27.44 7.47
C GLY A 152 18.80 26.33 7.58
N GLY A 153 18.23 25.85 6.47
CA GLY A 153 17.34 24.69 6.41
C GLY A 153 15.85 25.04 6.53
N LEU A 154 15.00 24.01 6.39
CA LEU A 154 13.55 24.15 6.53
C LEU A 154 13.16 24.66 7.92
N ARG A 155 11.99 25.30 8.01
CA ARG A 155 11.43 25.84 9.25
C ARG A 155 10.12 25.13 9.60
N GLY A 156 9.84 25.01 10.88
CA GLY A 156 8.58 24.46 11.37
C GLY A 156 7.40 25.32 10.93
N ALA A 157 6.28 24.68 10.61
CA ALA A 157 5.08 25.35 10.10
C ALA A 157 3.80 24.64 10.52
N ASN A 158 2.69 25.39 10.53
CA ASN A 158 1.35 24.82 10.63
C ASN A 158 0.81 24.62 9.22
N PHE A 159 0.54 23.36 8.84
CA PHE A 159 0.04 23.02 7.51
C PHE A 159 -1.26 22.23 7.63
N PHE A 160 -2.29 22.70 6.94
CA PHE A 160 -3.59 22.05 6.85
C PHE A 160 -3.71 21.30 5.53
N PHE A 161 -4.04 20.01 5.58
CA PHE A 161 -4.30 19.22 4.39
C PHE A 161 -5.76 19.43 3.93
N ASP A 162 -5.96 20.10 2.79
CA ASP A 162 -7.31 20.32 2.21
C ASP A 162 -8.03 18.99 1.90
N THR A 163 -7.26 17.94 1.63
CA THR A 163 -7.74 16.56 1.47
C THR A 163 -6.77 15.63 2.17
N VAL A 164 -7.28 14.60 2.85
CA VAL A 164 -6.42 13.61 3.52
C VAL A 164 -5.52 12.94 2.48
N SER A 165 -4.21 13.04 2.68
CA SER A 165 -3.20 12.47 1.79
C SER A 165 -2.18 11.69 2.61
N VAL A 166 -2.13 10.36 2.40
CA VAL A 166 -1.21 9.46 3.10
C VAL A 166 0.24 9.87 2.83
N THR A 167 0.65 9.81 1.56
CA THR A 167 2.02 10.17 1.17
C THR A 167 2.32 11.65 1.39
N GLY A 168 1.31 12.53 1.32
CA GLY A 168 1.48 13.93 1.67
C GLY A 168 1.86 14.10 3.14
N THR A 169 1.12 13.45 4.04
CA THR A 169 1.40 13.44 5.48
C THR A 169 2.80 12.89 5.77
N GLU A 170 3.16 11.75 5.17
CA GLU A 170 4.48 11.12 5.34
C GLU A 170 5.62 12.06 4.90
N ASN A 171 5.49 12.68 3.74
CA ASN A 171 6.52 13.54 3.16
C ASN A 171 6.79 14.77 4.04
N ILE A 172 5.72 15.44 4.50
CA ILE A 172 5.85 16.63 5.35
C ILE A 172 6.28 16.24 6.78
N MET A 173 5.86 15.07 7.29
CA MET A 173 6.34 14.54 8.56
C MET A 173 7.84 14.30 8.56
N MET A 174 8.36 13.62 7.52
CA MET A 174 9.80 13.40 7.34
C MET A 174 10.56 14.73 7.24
N ALA A 175 10.04 15.69 6.48
CA ALA A 175 10.68 16.99 6.33
C ALA A 175 10.70 17.78 7.66
N ALA A 176 9.62 17.72 8.43
CA ALA A 176 9.49 18.39 9.72
C ALA A 176 10.43 17.83 10.79
N ALA A 177 10.84 16.57 10.68
CA ALA A 177 11.72 15.94 11.67
C ALA A 177 13.09 16.64 11.80
N LEU A 178 13.59 17.27 10.74
CA LEU A 178 14.86 18.03 10.74
C LEU A 178 14.68 19.55 10.61
N ALA A 179 13.44 20.04 10.56
CA ALA A 179 13.17 21.46 10.40
C ALA A 179 13.40 22.24 11.71
N LYS A 180 13.74 23.53 11.62
CA LYS A 180 13.91 24.37 12.81
C LYS A 180 12.56 24.77 13.40
N GLY A 181 12.28 24.28 14.60
CA GLY A 181 11.09 24.63 15.37
C GLY A 181 9.99 23.57 15.31
N ARG A 182 8.78 23.96 15.73
CA ARG A 182 7.62 23.08 15.78
C ARG A 182 6.84 23.13 14.47
N SER A 183 6.45 21.96 13.97
CA SER A 183 5.47 21.80 12.91
C SER A 183 4.19 21.16 13.46
N VAL A 184 3.05 21.58 12.91
CA VAL A 184 1.74 20.98 13.19
C VAL A 184 1.05 20.65 11.88
N LEU A 185 0.82 19.37 11.65
CA LEU A 185 0.10 18.84 10.49
C LEU A 185 -1.35 18.61 10.89
N GLN A 186 -2.28 19.29 10.23
CA GLN A 186 -3.72 19.24 10.53
C GLN A 186 -4.50 18.55 9.41
N ASN A 187 -5.54 17.81 9.77
CA ASN A 187 -6.24 16.88 8.87
C ASN A 187 -5.27 15.83 8.28
N ALA A 188 -4.34 15.37 9.11
CA ALA A 188 -3.33 14.39 8.75
C ALA A 188 -3.94 13.01 8.48
N ALA A 189 -3.27 12.24 7.63
CA ALA A 189 -3.58 10.83 7.43
C ALA A 189 -3.37 10.03 8.73
N ARG A 190 -4.27 9.07 8.97
CA ARG A 190 -4.32 8.26 10.20
C ARG A 190 -3.98 6.80 9.97
N GLU A 191 -3.66 6.47 8.72
CA GLU A 191 -3.28 5.14 8.27
C GLU A 191 -2.19 4.55 9.18
N PRO A 192 -2.25 3.25 9.50
CA PRO A 192 -1.25 2.60 10.34
C PRO A 192 0.19 2.78 9.84
N GLU A 193 0.37 2.89 8.52
CA GLU A 193 1.68 3.13 7.91
C GLU A 193 2.28 4.51 8.30
N VAL A 194 1.44 5.52 8.53
CA VAL A 194 1.85 6.85 9.02
C VAL A 194 2.31 6.76 10.48
N VAL A 195 1.65 5.92 11.27
CA VAL A 195 2.05 5.65 12.67
C VAL A 195 3.38 4.90 12.70
N ASP A 196 3.55 3.89 11.85
CA ASP A 196 4.78 3.11 11.77
C ASP A 196 5.97 3.98 11.33
N LEU A 197 5.78 4.88 10.36
CA LEU A 197 6.77 5.89 10.00
C LEU A 197 7.12 6.80 11.20
N ALA A 198 6.12 7.31 11.93
CA ALA A 198 6.37 8.16 13.09
C ALA A 198 7.17 7.43 14.18
N ASN A 199 6.85 6.17 14.43
CA ASN A 199 7.55 5.30 15.37
C ASN A 199 9.00 5.06 14.92
N PHE A 200 9.22 4.81 13.63
CA PHE A 200 10.56 4.69 13.06
C PHE A 200 11.38 5.99 13.21
N LEU A 201 10.80 7.14 12.88
CA LEU A 201 11.46 8.44 13.06
C LEU A 201 11.82 8.67 14.54
N ASN A 202 10.92 8.35 15.47
CA ASN A 202 11.19 8.44 16.91
C ASN A 202 12.27 7.46 17.37
N ALA A 203 12.35 6.26 16.80
CA ALA A 203 13.44 5.31 17.07
C ALA A 203 14.82 5.85 16.64
N MET A 204 14.86 6.74 15.63
CA MET A 204 16.05 7.49 15.23
C MET A 204 16.29 8.78 16.05
N GLY A 205 15.42 9.09 17.03
CA GLY A 205 15.55 10.26 17.91
C GLY A 205 14.72 11.48 17.50
N ALA A 206 13.78 11.35 16.55
CA ALA A 206 12.84 12.42 16.24
C ALA A 206 11.86 12.64 17.42
N LYS A 207 11.09 13.73 17.35
CA LYS A 207 10.03 14.06 18.30
C LYS A 207 8.70 14.21 17.58
N VAL A 208 8.15 13.10 17.11
CA VAL A 208 6.86 13.02 16.43
C VAL A 208 5.81 12.51 17.40
N SER A 209 4.70 13.23 17.54
CA SER A 209 3.57 12.89 18.42
C SER A 209 2.23 13.10 17.71
N GLY A 210 1.19 12.35 18.10
CA GLY A 210 -0.15 12.46 17.53
C GLY A 210 -0.37 11.71 16.22
N ALA A 211 0.62 10.96 15.72
CA ALA A 211 0.41 10.09 14.56
C ALA A 211 -0.72 9.07 14.82
N GLY A 212 -1.60 8.87 13.83
CA GLY A 212 -2.85 8.12 13.99
C GLY A 212 -4.04 8.98 14.42
N THR A 213 -3.82 10.26 14.72
CA THR A 213 -4.88 11.27 14.92
C THR A 213 -4.91 12.27 13.76
N ASP A 214 -5.89 13.18 13.76
CA ASP A 214 -5.99 14.23 12.73
C ASP A 214 -4.89 15.31 12.85
N THR A 215 -4.15 15.33 13.96
CA THR A 215 -3.18 16.37 14.29
C THR A 215 -1.86 15.73 14.69
N ILE A 216 -0.82 15.93 13.87
CA ILE A 216 0.54 15.45 14.16
C ILE A 216 1.41 16.64 14.51
N THR A 217 2.04 16.59 15.69
CA THR A 217 2.98 17.61 16.16
C THR A 217 4.40 17.06 16.10
N ILE A 218 5.29 17.80 15.44
CA ILE A 218 6.69 17.45 15.26
C ILE A 218 7.56 18.58 15.81
N ASP A 219 8.40 18.29 16.79
CA ASP A 219 9.45 19.21 17.24
C ASP A 219 10.76 18.82 16.56
N GLY A 220 11.17 19.60 15.55
CA GLY A 220 12.33 19.23 14.74
C GLY A 220 13.64 19.22 15.54
N VAL A 221 14.55 18.33 15.12
CA VAL A 221 15.85 18.08 15.76
C VAL A 221 16.99 18.34 14.79
N GLU A 222 18.21 18.56 15.32
CA GLU A 222 19.36 18.87 14.48
C GLU A 222 19.85 17.67 13.64
N ARG A 223 19.71 16.46 14.18
CA ARG A 223 20.17 15.22 13.55
C ARG A 223 19.35 14.02 14.03
N LEU A 224 19.29 13.00 13.18
CA LEU A 224 18.74 11.69 13.49
C LEU A 224 19.84 10.63 13.49
N HIS A 225 19.63 9.57 14.26
CA HIS A 225 20.62 8.57 14.60
C HIS A 225 20.29 7.19 14.00
N THR A 226 21.31 6.33 13.94
CA THR A 226 21.20 4.95 13.45
C THR A 226 20.15 4.17 14.24
N ALA A 227 19.34 3.38 13.55
CA ALA A 227 18.36 2.49 14.16
C ALA A 227 18.24 1.18 13.37
N THR A 228 17.78 0.13 14.05
CA THR A 228 17.25 -1.08 13.42
C THR A 228 15.76 -1.11 13.67
N TYR A 229 14.97 -1.25 12.60
CA TYR A 229 13.51 -1.18 12.70
C TYR A 229 12.85 -2.28 11.88
N LYS A 230 11.81 -2.90 12.44
CA LYS A 230 11.02 -3.93 11.77
C LYS A 230 9.71 -3.30 11.32
N VAL A 231 9.42 -3.30 10.03
CA VAL A 231 8.17 -2.73 9.51
C VAL A 231 6.95 -3.51 10.01
N MET A 232 5.83 -2.80 10.21
CA MET A 232 4.55 -3.39 10.62
C MET A 232 4.01 -4.41 9.59
N PRO A 233 3.04 -5.27 9.93
CA PRO A 233 2.45 -6.21 8.97
C PRO A 233 1.52 -5.56 7.93
N ASP A 234 1.42 -6.15 6.73
CA ASP A 234 0.59 -5.61 5.64
C ASP A 234 -0.90 -5.93 5.81
N ARG A 235 -1.67 -4.95 6.31
CA ARG A 235 -3.14 -5.07 6.47
C ARG A 235 -3.91 -5.38 5.18
N ILE A 236 -3.39 -4.98 4.02
CA ILE A 236 -4.03 -5.26 2.72
C ILE A 236 -3.77 -6.69 2.30
N GLU A 237 -2.56 -7.20 2.52
CA GLU A 237 -2.26 -8.61 2.33
C GLU A 237 -3.11 -9.49 3.26
N THR A 238 -3.16 -9.15 4.55
CA THR A 238 -4.02 -9.82 5.55
C THR A 238 -5.46 -9.89 5.07
N GLY A 239 -6.05 -8.75 4.73
CA GLY A 239 -7.42 -8.69 4.23
C GLY A 239 -7.63 -9.51 2.95
N THR A 240 -6.66 -9.51 2.03
CA THR A 240 -6.76 -10.21 0.74
C THR A 240 -6.88 -11.72 0.94
N TYR A 241 -6.07 -12.32 1.81
CA TYR A 241 -6.16 -13.77 2.08
C TYR A 241 -7.38 -14.15 2.91
N LEU A 242 -7.82 -13.29 3.83
CA LEU A 242 -9.08 -13.48 4.54
C LEU A 242 -10.27 -13.52 3.56
N VAL A 243 -10.29 -12.60 2.58
CA VAL A 243 -11.30 -12.61 1.51
C VAL A 243 -11.16 -13.86 0.64
N ALA A 244 -9.94 -14.28 0.27
CA ALA A 244 -9.74 -15.50 -0.52
C ALA A 244 -10.33 -16.75 0.16
N ALA A 245 -10.15 -16.89 1.48
CA ALA A 245 -10.79 -17.95 2.26
C ALA A 245 -12.32 -17.78 2.29
N ALA A 246 -12.81 -16.55 2.46
CA ALA A 246 -14.23 -16.27 2.49
C ALA A 246 -14.94 -16.62 1.17
N VAL A 247 -14.38 -16.25 0.01
CA VAL A 247 -15.03 -16.50 -1.29
C VAL A 247 -15.07 -17.98 -1.67
N THR A 248 -14.13 -18.77 -1.15
CA THR A 248 -14.09 -20.22 -1.38
C THR A 248 -14.92 -20.99 -0.36
N GLY A 249 -15.54 -20.32 0.61
CA GLY A 249 -16.24 -20.97 1.73
C GLY A 249 -15.30 -21.79 2.63
N GLY A 250 -14.01 -21.48 2.59
CA GLY A 250 -12.95 -22.18 3.31
C GLY A 250 -12.63 -21.56 4.67
N ARG A 251 -11.40 -21.77 5.11
CA ARG A 251 -10.83 -21.15 6.31
C ARG A 251 -9.36 -20.82 6.13
N VAL A 252 -8.88 -19.85 6.90
CA VAL A 252 -7.45 -19.50 6.95
C VAL A 252 -7.09 -18.95 8.31
N LYS A 253 -5.89 -19.28 8.77
CA LYS A 253 -5.21 -18.55 9.84
C LYS A 253 -4.06 -17.73 9.27
N VAL A 254 -4.17 -16.41 9.34
CA VAL A 254 -3.10 -15.48 8.98
C VAL A 254 -2.33 -15.10 10.25
N LYS A 255 -1.01 -15.35 10.24
CA LYS A 255 -0.09 -15.12 11.36
C LYS A 255 0.80 -13.91 11.10
N ASP A 256 1.47 -13.44 12.14
CA ASP A 256 2.36 -12.28 12.11
C ASP A 256 1.64 -11.03 11.58
N THR A 257 0.38 -10.85 11.98
CA THR A 257 -0.47 -9.72 11.58
C THR A 257 -1.14 -9.12 12.81
N ASP A 258 -1.70 -7.91 12.70
CA ASP A 258 -2.44 -7.27 13.78
C ASP A 258 -3.92 -7.12 13.38
N PRO A 259 -4.91 -7.56 14.19
CA PRO A 259 -6.32 -7.34 13.88
C PRO A 259 -6.76 -5.87 13.96
N THR A 260 -6.08 -5.05 14.77
CA THR A 260 -6.50 -3.67 15.07
C THR A 260 -6.30 -2.71 13.89
N ILE A 261 -5.44 -3.07 12.93
CA ILE A 261 -5.12 -2.23 11.76
C ILE A 261 -6.08 -2.45 10.57
N LEU A 262 -7.10 -3.30 10.71
CA LEU A 262 -8.08 -3.60 9.66
C LEU A 262 -9.50 -3.91 10.18
N GLU A 263 -9.90 -3.34 11.32
CA GLU A 263 -11.21 -3.61 11.95
C GLU A 263 -12.40 -3.45 10.99
N ALA A 264 -12.38 -2.41 10.14
CA ALA A 264 -13.44 -2.19 9.14
C ALA A 264 -13.58 -3.36 8.14
N VAL A 265 -12.46 -4.00 7.79
CA VAL A 265 -12.46 -5.18 6.90
C VAL A 265 -13.00 -6.40 7.64
N LEU A 266 -12.56 -6.61 8.89
CA LEU A 266 -13.03 -7.73 9.71
C LEU A 266 -14.53 -7.65 9.96
N GLU A 267 -15.06 -6.46 10.24
CA GLU A 267 -16.49 -6.26 10.45
C GLU A 267 -17.29 -6.58 9.18
N LYS A 268 -16.81 -6.15 8.00
CA LYS A 268 -17.46 -6.51 6.73
C LYS A 268 -17.39 -8.00 6.40
N LEU A 269 -16.34 -8.71 6.82
CA LEU A 269 -16.29 -10.16 6.70
C LEU A 269 -17.27 -10.87 7.65
N LYS A 270 -17.45 -10.37 8.88
CA LYS A 270 -18.48 -10.88 9.81
C LYS A 270 -19.89 -10.63 9.26
N GLU A 271 -20.18 -9.45 8.72
CA GLU A 271 -21.44 -9.14 8.02
C GLU A 271 -21.70 -10.11 6.86
N ALA A 272 -20.65 -10.48 6.12
CA ALA A 272 -20.70 -11.48 5.06
C ALA A 272 -20.92 -12.92 5.57
N GLY A 273 -20.89 -13.14 6.89
CA GLY A 273 -21.18 -14.42 7.54
C GLY A 273 -19.96 -15.24 7.96
N ALA A 274 -18.77 -14.65 7.93
CA ALA A 274 -17.55 -15.30 8.41
C ALA A 274 -17.52 -15.38 9.94
N GLU A 275 -17.09 -16.53 10.48
CA GLU A 275 -16.66 -16.61 11.87
C GLU A 275 -15.20 -16.17 11.95
N ILE A 276 -14.92 -15.17 12.80
CA ILE A 276 -13.58 -14.61 12.96
C ILE A 276 -13.19 -14.63 14.44
N THR A 277 -12.02 -15.20 14.72
CA THR A 277 -11.35 -15.11 16.02
C THR A 277 -9.97 -14.48 15.83
N THR A 278 -9.50 -13.78 16.87
CA THR A 278 -8.27 -12.99 16.81
C THR A 278 -7.43 -13.22 18.06
N GLY A 279 -6.12 -13.18 17.90
CA GLY A 279 -5.17 -13.02 19.01
C GLY A 279 -4.42 -11.70 18.91
N GLU A 280 -3.28 -11.62 19.58
CA GLU A 280 -2.39 -10.45 19.54
C GLU A 280 -1.75 -10.27 18.16
N ASP A 281 -1.29 -11.37 17.55
CA ASP A 281 -0.50 -11.38 16.30
C ASP A 281 -1.08 -12.31 15.20
N TRP A 282 -2.36 -12.68 15.30
CA TRP A 282 -3.01 -13.57 14.34
C TRP A 282 -4.51 -13.35 14.21
N ILE A 283 -5.06 -13.75 13.06
CA ILE A 283 -6.49 -13.77 12.75
C ILE A 283 -6.84 -15.11 12.13
N GLU A 284 -7.90 -15.74 12.62
CA GLU A 284 -8.47 -16.95 12.03
C GLU A 284 -9.87 -16.67 11.52
N LEU A 285 -10.14 -17.04 10.27
CA LEU A 285 -11.43 -16.89 9.61
C LEU A 285 -11.92 -18.24 9.12
N ASN A 286 -13.20 -18.56 9.35
CA ASN A 286 -13.85 -19.76 8.86
C ASN A 286 -15.28 -19.47 8.38
N MET A 287 -15.59 -19.88 7.14
CA MET A 287 -16.95 -19.77 6.58
C MET A 287 -17.81 -21.01 6.86
N HIS A 288 -17.23 -22.10 7.34
CA HIS A 288 -17.89 -23.40 7.56
C HIS A 288 -18.58 -23.94 6.30
N GLY A 289 -17.99 -23.71 5.13
CA GLY A 289 -18.56 -24.11 3.85
C GLY A 289 -19.75 -23.28 3.39
N LYS A 290 -20.13 -22.21 4.10
CA LYS A 290 -21.25 -21.35 3.72
C LYS A 290 -20.83 -20.37 2.63
N ARG A 291 -21.80 -20.05 1.76
CA ARG A 291 -21.70 -18.95 0.80
C ARG A 291 -21.71 -17.62 1.56
N PRO A 292 -20.86 -16.63 1.19
CA PRO A 292 -20.92 -15.32 1.82
C PRO A 292 -22.23 -14.61 1.48
N LYS A 293 -22.67 -13.71 2.37
CA LYS A 293 -23.77 -12.76 2.13
C LYS A 293 -23.22 -11.50 1.50
N ALA A 294 -23.98 -10.90 0.58
CA ALA A 294 -23.56 -9.67 -0.06
C ALA A 294 -23.53 -8.53 0.96
N VAL A 295 -22.47 -7.71 0.90
CA VAL A 295 -22.24 -6.60 1.84
C VAL A 295 -22.09 -5.28 1.10
N ASN A 296 -22.56 -4.22 1.74
CA ASN A 296 -22.34 -2.86 1.27
C ASN A 296 -21.01 -2.34 1.82
N VAL A 297 -20.20 -1.75 0.94
CA VAL A 297 -18.89 -1.19 1.27
C VAL A 297 -18.83 0.24 0.78
N ARG A 298 -18.26 1.12 1.61
CA ARG A 298 -17.93 2.50 1.23
C ARG A 298 -16.50 2.78 1.65
N THR A 299 -15.65 3.04 0.67
CA THR A 299 -14.24 3.37 0.94
C THR A 299 -14.13 4.78 1.49
N ALA A 300 -13.13 5.04 2.33
CA ALA A 300 -12.77 6.35 2.86
C ALA A 300 -11.37 6.26 3.54
N PRO A 301 -10.75 7.38 3.96
CA PRO A 301 -9.50 7.34 4.71
C PRO A 301 -9.61 6.55 6.01
N TYR A 302 -8.51 6.00 6.50
CA TYR A 302 -8.47 5.21 7.73
C TYR A 302 -9.06 6.00 8.94
N PRO A 303 -9.82 5.35 9.84
CA PRO A 303 -10.07 3.91 9.99
C PRO A 303 -11.25 3.35 9.18
N ALA A 304 -11.74 4.07 8.17
CA ALA A 304 -12.80 3.54 7.31
C ALA A 304 -12.29 2.41 6.40
N PHE A 305 -13.20 1.82 5.63
CA PHE A 305 -12.87 0.70 4.74
C PHE A 305 -11.85 1.15 3.66
N PRO A 306 -10.72 0.45 3.48
CA PRO A 306 -9.67 0.92 2.59
C PRO A 306 -9.99 0.65 1.11
N THR A 307 -9.74 1.64 0.26
CA THR A 307 -9.87 1.49 -1.22
C THR A 307 -9.04 0.34 -1.77
N ASP A 308 -7.91 0.00 -1.14
CA ASP A 308 -7.07 -1.13 -1.53
C ASP A 308 -7.69 -2.52 -1.26
N MET A 309 -8.80 -2.60 -0.53
CA MET A 309 -9.59 -3.83 -0.33
C MET A 309 -10.91 -3.83 -1.12
N GLN A 310 -11.22 -2.74 -1.83
CA GLN A 310 -12.49 -2.53 -2.52
C GLN A 310 -12.73 -3.62 -3.58
N ALA A 311 -11.73 -3.88 -4.42
CA ALA A 311 -11.83 -4.84 -5.52
C ALA A 311 -12.02 -6.28 -5.03
N GLN A 312 -11.33 -6.66 -3.96
CA GLN A 312 -11.42 -7.97 -3.33
C GLN A 312 -12.84 -8.21 -2.80
N PHE A 313 -13.49 -7.19 -2.25
CA PHE A 313 -14.88 -7.29 -1.82
C PHE A 313 -15.89 -7.29 -2.98
N ILE A 314 -15.56 -6.71 -4.13
CA ILE A 314 -16.34 -6.92 -5.35
C ILE A 314 -16.27 -8.38 -5.78
N SER A 315 -15.10 -9.02 -5.74
CA SER A 315 -14.97 -10.46 -6.00
C SER A 315 -15.76 -11.32 -5.02
N LEU A 316 -15.78 -10.94 -3.74
CA LEU A 316 -16.62 -11.59 -2.73
C LEU A 316 -18.10 -11.44 -3.04
N ASN A 317 -18.56 -10.21 -3.28
CA ASN A 317 -19.96 -9.94 -3.61
C ASN A 317 -20.40 -10.61 -4.92
N ALA A 318 -19.48 -10.80 -5.88
CA ALA A 318 -19.78 -11.43 -7.17
C ALA A 318 -20.28 -12.87 -7.02
N ILE A 319 -19.91 -13.58 -5.94
CA ILE A 319 -20.40 -14.92 -5.64
C ILE A 319 -21.27 -15.00 -4.37
N ALA A 320 -21.61 -13.85 -3.78
CA ALA A 320 -22.36 -13.79 -2.53
C ALA A 320 -23.87 -13.97 -2.74
N GLU A 321 -24.62 -14.19 -1.66
CA GLU A 321 -26.09 -14.17 -1.67
C GLU A 321 -26.60 -12.72 -1.60
N GLY A 322 -27.36 -12.29 -2.61
CA GLY A 322 -27.99 -10.97 -2.65
C GLY A 322 -27.27 -9.97 -3.56
N THR A 323 -27.48 -8.68 -3.29
CA THR A 323 -26.85 -7.57 -4.01
C THR A 323 -26.14 -6.65 -3.02
N GLY A 324 -24.90 -6.30 -3.32
CA GLY A 324 -24.08 -5.39 -2.53
C GLY A 324 -23.69 -4.15 -3.33
N ALA A 325 -23.76 -2.98 -2.71
CA ALA A 325 -23.27 -1.73 -3.28
C ALA A 325 -21.86 -1.44 -2.77
N VAL A 326 -20.92 -1.24 -3.70
CA VAL A 326 -19.53 -0.89 -3.41
C VAL A 326 -19.27 0.53 -3.90
N ILE A 327 -19.07 1.47 -2.97
CA ILE A 327 -18.94 2.90 -3.24
C ILE A 327 -17.48 3.34 -3.03
N GLU A 328 -16.91 3.96 -4.04
CA GLU A 328 -15.53 4.45 -4.04
C GLU A 328 -15.50 5.98 -3.79
N THR A 329 -14.76 6.44 -2.77
CA THR A 329 -14.66 7.89 -2.47
C THR A 329 -13.24 8.43 -2.51
N ILE A 330 -12.24 7.56 -2.69
CA ILE A 330 -10.83 7.94 -2.82
C ILE A 330 -10.44 8.04 -4.30
N PHE A 331 -10.82 7.03 -5.10
CA PHE A 331 -10.45 6.93 -6.51
C PHE A 331 -11.65 6.60 -7.39
N GLU A 332 -12.44 7.59 -7.77
CA GLU A 332 -13.77 7.45 -8.39
C GLU A 332 -13.85 6.42 -9.54
N ASN A 333 -12.77 6.23 -10.31
CA ASN A 333 -12.72 5.32 -11.46
C ASN A 333 -11.94 4.02 -11.22
N ARG A 334 -11.69 3.63 -9.96
CA ARG A 334 -10.97 2.40 -9.61
C ARG A 334 -11.86 1.15 -9.71
N PHE A 335 -12.45 0.94 -10.88
CA PHE A 335 -13.31 -0.22 -11.21
C PHE A 335 -12.85 -1.00 -12.44
N MET A 336 -11.62 -0.78 -12.93
CA MET A 336 -11.11 -1.48 -14.14
C MET A 336 -11.22 -3.01 -14.05
N HIS A 337 -11.04 -3.58 -12.86
CA HIS A 337 -11.18 -5.01 -12.61
C HIS A 337 -12.62 -5.52 -12.82
N VAL A 338 -13.65 -4.67 -12.68
CA VAL A 338 -15.05 -5.05 -12.92
C VAL A 338 -15.27 -5.52 -14.35
N TYR A 339 -14.66 -4.85 -15.33
CA TYR A 339 -14.80 -5.22 -16.74
C TYR A 339 -14.12 -6.56 -17.07
N GLU A 340 -13.04 -6.88 -16.37
CA GLU A 340 -12.42 -8.20 -16.44
C GLU A 340 -13.29 -9.27 -15.78
N LEU A 341 -13.96 -8.95 -14.66
CA LEU A 341 -14.92 -9.84 -14.02
C LEU A 341 -16.18 -10.09 -14.87
N HIS A 342 -16.60 -9.14 -15.72
CA HIS A 342 -17.66 -9.40 -16.71
C HIS A 342 -17.29 -10.52 -17.68
N ARG A 343 -16.01 -10.63 -18.08
CA ARG A 343 -15.53 -11.74 -18.92
C ARG A 343 -15.66 -13.09 -18.22
N MET A 344 -15.58 -13.09 -16.89
CA MET A 344 -15.81 -14.24 -16.01
C MET A 344 -17.30 -14.46 -15.66
N GLY A 345 -18.20 -13.66 -16.25
CA GLY A 345 -19.65 -13.78 -16.09
C GLY A 345 -20.24 -13.08 -14.86
N ALA A 346 -19.47 -12.27 -14.13
CA ALA A 346 -19.97 -11.51 -12.99
C ALA A 346 -21.10 -10.53 -13.40
N LYS A 347 -22.09 -10.33 -12.53
CA LYS A 347 -23.18 -9.35 -12.74
C LYS A 347 -22.92 -8.09 -11.93
N ILE A 348 -22.31 -7.11 -12.59
CA ILE A 348 -21.91 -5.85 -11.93
C ILE A 348 -22.34 -4.68 -12.82
N GLN A 349 -23.05 -3.71 -12.24
CA GLN A 349 -23.36 -2.44 -12.89
C GLN A 349 -22.55 -1.34 -12.24
N VAL A 350 -21.86 -0.52 -13.03
CA VAL A 350 -21.09 0.62 -12.54
C VAL A 350 -21.79 1.91 -12.97
N GLU A 351 -22.06 2.78 -12.01
CA GLU A 351 -22.61 4.12 -12.23
C GLU A 351 -21.83 5.13 -11.39
N GLY A 352 -21.08 6.01 -12.06
CA GLY A 352 -20.15 6.93 -11.41
C GLY A 352 -19.16 6.18 -10.51
N ASN A 353 -19.19 6.51 -9.22
CA ASN A 353 -18.32 5.91 -8.21
C ASN A 353 -18.95 4.69 -7.48
N THR A 354 -20.08 4.17 -7.95
CA THR A 354 -20.79 3.07 -7.31
C THR A 354 -20.83 1.84 -8.22
N ALA A 355 -20.37 0.70 -7.71
CA ALA A 355 -20.53 -0.61 -8.33
C ALA A 355 -21.61 -1.40 -7.59
N ILE A 356 -22.71 -1.72 -8.29
CA ILE A 356 -23.80 -2.56 -7.82
C ILE A 356 -23.51 -3.99 -8.25
N VAL A 357 -23.19 -4.85 -7.29
CA VAL A 357 -22.78 -6.24 -7.53
C VAL A 357 -23.92 -7.17 -7.15
N THR A 358 -24.50 -7.86 -8.14
CA THR A 358 -25.48 -8.92 -7.89
C THR A 358 -24.76 -10.26 -7.91
N GLY A 359 -24.77 -10.94 -6.77
CA GLY A 359 -24.07 -12.21 -6.65
C GLY A 359 -24.68 -13.32 -7.50
N ILE A 360 -23.82 -14.18 -8.06
CA ILE A 360 -24.18 -15.35 -8.85
C ILE A 360 -23.63 -16.62 -8.22
N ASP A 361 -24.13 -17.79 -8.61
CA ASP A 361 -23.73 -19.04 -7.95
C ASP A 361 -22.25 -19.35 -8.15
N LYS A 362 -21.73 -19.15 -9.37
CA LYS A 362 -20.33 -19.34 -9.72
C LYS A 362 -19.91 -18.46 -10.90
N LEU A 363 -18.64 -18.07 -10.90
CA LEU A 363 -17.98 -17.44 -12.05
C LEU A 363 -17.56 -18.50 -13.07
N LYS A 364 -17.18 -18.06 -14.27
CA LYS A 364 -16.66 -18.91 -15.35
C LYS A 364 -15.20 -18.55 -15.62
N GLY A 365 -14.35 -19.57 -15.76
CA GLY A 365 -12.94 -19.38 -16.08
C GLY A 365 -12.78 -18.70 -17.45
N ALA A 366 -11.93 -17.68 -17.51
CA ALA A 366 -11.66 -16.93 -18.73
C ALA A 366 -10.24 -16.32 -18.71
N PRO A 367 -9.64 -15.99 -19.86
CA PRO A 367 -8.46 -15.13 -19.89
C PRO A 367 -8.81 -13.70 -19.47
N VAL A 368 -8.05 -13.12 -18.55
CA VAL A 368 -8.22 -11.75 -18.02
C VAL A 368 -6.87 -11.05 -17.88
N MET A 369 -6.88 -9.74 -17.67
CA MET A 369 -5.67 -8.93 -17.65
C MET A 369 -5.55 -8.06 -16.38
N ALA A 370 -4.42 -8.15 -15.70
CA ALA A 370 -4.12 -7.29 -14.56
C ALA A 370 -3.71 -5.87 -15.02
N THR A 371 -4.13 -4.86 -14.25
CA THR A 371 -3.87 -3.42 -14.54
C THR A 371 -3.55 -2.60 -13.29
N ASP A 372 -3.79 -3.12 -12.08
CA ASP A 372 -3.61 -2.43 -10.80
C ASP A 372 -2.94 -3.38 -9.81
N LEU A 373 -1.93 -2.88 -9.11
CA LEU A 373 -1.12 -3.68 -8.18
C LEU A 373 -1.86 -4.28 -6.98
N ARG A 374 -2.92 -3.63 -6.47
CA ARG A 374 -3.74 -4.15 -5.37
C ARG A 374 -5.05 -4.69 -5.90
N ALA A 375 -5.72 -3.93 -6.77
CA ALA A 375 -7.04 -4.33 -7.26
C ALA A 375 -7.00 -5.57 -8.15
N SER A 376 -5.89 -5.89 -8.84
CA SER A 376 -5.81 -7.12 -9.65
C SER A 376 -5.72 -8.41 -8.82
N ALA A 377 -5.52 -8.34 -7.50
CA ALA A 377 -5.73 -9.50 -6.63
C ALA A 377 -7.19 -9.97 -6.61
N SER A 378 -8.14 -9.09 -6.93
CA SER A 378 -9.55 -9.46 -7.13
C SER A 378 -9.72 -10.51 -8.25
N LEU A 379 -8.92 -10.42 -9.33
CA LEU A 379 -8.96 -11.39 -10.43
C LEU A 379 -8.45 -12.76 -9.98
N VAL A 380 -7.42 -12.78 -9.13
CA VAL A 380 -6.91 -14.01 -8.50
C VAL A 380 -7.99 -14.62 -7.61
N ILE A 381 -8.59 -13.82 -6.71
CA ILE A 381 -9.66 -14.26 -5.80
C ILE A 381 -10.87 -14.81 -6.57
N SER A 382 -11.31 -14.10 -7.61
CA SER A 382 -12.41 -14.52 -8.47
C SER A 382 -12.11 -15.80 -9.25
N ALA A 383 -10.85 -16.02 -9.63
CA ALA A 383 -10.45 -17.25 -10.30
C ALA A 383 -10.54 -18.48 -9.38
N LEU A 384 -10.35 -18.30 -8.06
CA LEU A 384 -10.45 -19.41 -7.08
C LEU A 384 -11.86 -20.00 -7.01
N CYS A 385 -12.90 -19.21 -7.28
CA CYS A 385 -14.31 -19.63 -7.27
C CYS A 385 -14.92 -19.78 -8.68
N ALA A 386 -14.11 -19.68 -9.75
CA ALA A 386 -14.58 -19.83 -11.12
C ALA A 386 -14.60 -21.30 -11.57
N GLU A 387 -15.58 -21.67 -12.41
CA GLU A 387 -15.59 -22.99 -13.05
C GLU A 387 -14.59 -23.03 -14.23
N GLY A 388 -13.63 -23.94 -14.16
CA GLY A 388 -12.58 -24.11 -15.17
C GLY A 388 -11.33 -23.28 -14.89
N ASP A 389 -10.55 -23.04 -15.94
CA ASP A 389 -9.27 -22.35 -15.84
C ASP A 389 -9.39 -20.86 -16.14
N THR A 390 -8.76 -20.03 -15.32
CA THR A 390 -8.59 -18.59 -15.54
C THR A 390 -7.12 -18.31 -15.79
N LEU A 391 -6.82 -17.62 -16.89
CA LEU A 391 -5.46 -17.19 -17.24
C LEU A 391 -5.34 -15.68 -17.03
N ILE A 392 -4.52 -15.26 -16.08
CA ILE A 392 -4.29 -13.85 -15.74
C ILE A 392 -2.98 -13.41 -16.37
N ASP A 393 -3.05 -12.45 -17.29
CA ASP A 393 -1.88 -11.83 -17.93
C ASP A 393 -1.44 -10.56 -17.18
N ARG A 394 -0.22 -10.09 -17.48
CA ARG A 394 0.40 -8.87 -16.91
C ARG A 394 0.57 -8.90 -15.39
N ILE A 395 0.97 -10.05 -14.85
CA ILE A 395 1.07 -10.28 -13.41
C ILE A 395 2.15 -9.44 -12.72
N TYR A 396 3.03 -8.79 -13.49
CA TYR A 396 3.96 -7.77 -12.98
C TYR A 396 3.25 -6.64 -12.22
N HIS A 397 1.95 -6.40 -12.46
CA HIS A 397 1.17 -5.52 -11.59
C HIS A 397 1.01 -6.11 -10.18
N ILE A 398 0.62 -7.38 -10.09
CA ILE A 398 0.38 -8.09 -8.83
C ILE A 398 1.70 -8.26 -8.04
N ASP A 399 2.81 -8.55 -8.73
CA ASP A 399 4.14 -8.70 -8.13
C ASP A 399 4.69 -7.40 -7.49
N ARG A 400 4.05 -6.25 -7.75
CA ARG A 400 4.33 -4.99 -7.05
C ARG A 400 3.55 -4.81 -5.75
N GLY A 401 2.49 -5.60 -5.58
CA GLY A 401 1.54 -5.49 -4.46
C GLY A 401 1.57 -6.68 -3.52
N TYR A 402 2.02 -7.86 -3.96
CA TYR A 402 1.95 -9.08 -3.17
C TYR A 402 3.23 -9.89 -3.32
N GLU A 403 3.74 -10.39 -2.21
CA GLU A 403 4.88 -11.30 -2.18
C GLU A 403 4.41 -12.71 -2.56
N CYS A 404 4.90 -13.21 -3.71
CA CYS A 404 4.67 -14.57 -4.22
C CYS A 404 3.25 -15.08 -3.96
N ILE A 405 2.24 -14.35 -4.44
CA ILE A 405 0.82 -14.60 -4.11
C ILE A 405 0.40 -16.05 -4.39
N GLU A 406 0.94 -16.65 -5.45
CA GLU A 406 0.66 -18.03 -5.83
C GLU A 406 1.23 -19.05 -4.84
N GLU A 407 2.40 -18.80 -4.25
CA GLU A 407 3.02 -19.73 -3.30
C GLU A 407 2.22 -19.76 -1.99
N LYS A 408 1.84 -18.58 -1.48
CA LYS A 408 0.98 -18.48 -0.29
C LYS A 408 -0.40 -19.10 -0.55
N LEU A 409 -0.98 -18.93 -1.73
CA LEU A 409 -2.26 -19.59 -2.09
C LEU A 409 -2.12 -21.11 -2.24
N GLN A 410 -1.00 -21.61 -2.76
CA GLN A 410 -0.72 -23.06 -2.82
C GLN A 410 -0.64 -23.67 -1.42
N MET A 411 -0.05 -22.97 -0.44
CA MET A 411 -0.03 -23.40 0.97
C MET A 411 -1.44 -23.57 1.55
N LEU A 412 -2.43 -22.84 1.02
CA LEU A 412 -3.84 -22.93 1.39
C LEU A 412 -4.64 -23.94 0.55
N GLY A 413 -3.99 -24.67 -0.35
CA GLY A 413 -4.62 -25.70 -1.19
C GLY A 413 -5.21 -25.18 -2.52
N ALA A 414 -4.91 -23.95 -2.92
CA ALA A 414 -5.34 -23.43 -4.22
C ALA A 414 -4.63 -24.14 -5.37
N LYS A 415 -5.36 -24.38 -6.48
CA LYS A 415 -4.76 -24.87 -7.73
C LYS A 415 -4.35 -23.69 -8.60
N ILE A 416 -3.16 -23.16 -8.33
CA ILE A 416 -2.58 -22.01 -9.02
C ILE A 416 -1.13 -22.33 -9.42
N ARG A 417 -0.71 -21.87 -10.59
CA ARG A 417 0.70 -21.92 -11.01
C ARG A 417 1.09 -20.69 -11.83
N ARG A 418 2.32 -20.24 -11.65
CA ARG A 418 2.97 -19.25 -12.52
C ARG A 418 3.40 -19.94 -13.82
N VAL A 419 3.15 -19.28 -14.94
CA VAL A 419 3.58 -19.67 -16.28
C VAL A 419 4.60 -18.64 -16.74
N PRO A 420 5.90 -18.99 -16.77
CA PRO A 420 6.93 -18.12 -17.33
C PRO A 420 6.60 -17.81 -18.79
N GLY A 421 6.73 -16.55 -19.19
CA GLY A 421 6.30 -16.12 -20.53
C GLY A 421 7.40 -15.69 -21.47
#